data_AF-A0A4Z0NFH8-F1
#
_entry.id   AF-A0A4Z0NFH8-F1
#
_cell.length_a   1.000
_cell.length_b   1.000
_cell.length_c   1.000
_cell.angle_alpha   90.00
_cell.angle_beta   90.00
_cell.angle_gamma   90.00
#
_symmetry.space_group_name_H-M   'P 1'
#
loop_
_entity.id
_entity.type
_entity.pdbx_description
1 polymer ?
#
loop_
_entity_poly.entity_id
_entity_poly.type
_entity_poly.pdbx_seq_one_letter_code
_entity_poly.pdbx_strand_id
1 'polypeptide(L)'
;MADRYEEAARAPLPVDTRRTAGGELMPTEDFAENTLPAILDTLANPNAVAADASRDRLDLAKNAGSLEMALDTADSIKAADGLERMLAHQLATAHVAAMTAAALMQQQMTEASRSLGAARQAACVEAERMSRAFVRLTGSYQAGMQTLQRMRSGGRQVVVVQHNHIGEGAQAVVAGSLAGGSRSRKRVGG
;
A
#
# COMPACT_ATOMS: atom_id res chain seq x y z
N MET A 1 34.28 20.46 -2.50
CA MET A 1 33.15 20.19 -1.56
C MET A 1 32.91 18.69 -1.42
N ALA A 2 32.97 17.90 -2.50
CA ALA A 2 32.93 16.43 -2.46
C ALA A 2 33.98 15.82 -1.51
N ASP A 3 35.22 16.33 -1.54
CA ASP A 3 36.31 15.82 -0.68
C ASP A 3 36.00 15.93 0.82
N ARG A 4 35.29 16.99 1.26
CA ARG A 4 34.91 17.15 2.68
C ARG A 4 33.83 16.17 3.13
N TYR A 5 32.94 15.77 2.21
CA TYR A 5 31.91 14.77 2.51
C TYR A 5 32.49 13.36 2.50
N GLU A 6 33.47 13.09 1.64
CA GLU A 6 34.20 11.82 1.65
C GLU A 6 35.07 11.67 2.90
N GLU A 7 35.72 12.75 3.34
CA GLU A 7 36.52 12.77 4.57
C GLU A 7 35.65 12.54 5.82
N ALA A 8 34.43 13.12 5.87
CA ALA A 8 33.47 12.87 6.94
C ALA A 8 32.89 11.44 6.91
N ALA A 9 32.66 10.85 5.72
CA ALA A 9 32.17 9.49 5.58
C ALA A 9 33.21 8.42 5.97
N ARG A 10 34.50 8.75 5.90
CA ARG A 10 35.62 7.88 6.26
C ARG A 10 36.15 8.12 7.69
N ALA A 11 35.58 9.08 8.41
CA ALA A 11 35.96 9.34 9.79
C ALA A 11 35.62 8.12 10.68
N PRO A 12 36.55 7.68 11.55
CA PRO A 12 36.28 6.59 12.48
C PRO A 12 35.07 6.91 13.37
N LEU A 13 34.19 5.93 13.54
CA LEU A 13 33.08 6.05 14.48
C LEU A 13 33.61 6.12 15.94
N PRO A 14 32.90 6.81 16.84
CA PRO A 14 33.21 6.83 18.27
C PRO A 14 33.38 5.42 18.84
N VAL A 15 34.37 5.25 19.71
CA VAL A 15 34.80 3.94 20.25
C VAL A 15 33.70 3.27 21.09
N ASP A 16 32.76 4.04 21.60
CA ASP A 16 31.60 3.64 22.39
C ASP A 16 30.35 3.29 21.55
N THR A 17 30.46 3.26 20.22
CA THR A 17 29.35 2.84 19.36
C THR A 17 28.96 1.40 19.69
N ARG A 18 27.76 1.24 20.27
CA ARG A 18 27.24 -0.05 20.71
C ARG A 18 27.12 -1.00 19.51
N ARG A 19 27.52 -2.25 19.67
CA ARG A 19 27.46 -3.29 18.62
C ARG A 19 26.55 -4.44 19.05
N THR A 20 25.89 -5.08 18.09
CA THR A 20 25.13 -6.33 18.31
C THR A 20 26.04 -7.55 18.25
N ALA A 21 25.48 -8.72 18.58
CA ALA A 21 26.12 -10.00 18.24
C ALA A 21 26.28 -10.10 16.71
N GLY A 22 27.53 -10.28 16.25
CA GLY A 22 27.88 -10.27 14.83
C GLY A 22 28.65 -9.02 14.37
N GLY A 23 28.86 -8.03 15.24
CA GLY A 23 29.71 -6.86 14.94
C GLY A 23 29.01 -5.69 14.25
N GLU A 24 27.73 -5.83 13.92
CA GLU A 24 26.87 -4.77 13.39
C GLU A 24 26.64 -3.66 14.43
N LEU A 25 26.42 -2.42 13.96
CA LEU A 25 26.21 -1.27 14.84
C LEU A 25 24.76 -1.24 15.35
N MET A 26 24.57 -1.08 16.66
CA MET A 26 23.29 -0.68 17.25
C MET A 26 23.14 0.83 17.09
N PRO A 27 22.09 1.32 16.41
CA PRO A 27 21.82 2.74 16.42
C PRO A 27 21.47 3.18 17.86
N THR A 28 22.04 4.30 18.28
CA THR A 28 22.08 4.79 19.66
C THR A 28 20.76 5.37 20.18
N GLU A 29 19.74 5.46 19.32
CA GLU A 29 18.42 5.93 19.72
C GLU A 29 17.56 4.74 20.14
N ASP A 30 16.89 4.83 21.29
CA ASP A 30 15.93 3.83 21.75
C ASP A 30 14.73 3.76 20.79
N PHE A 31 14.80 2.88 19.78
CA PHE A 31 13.71 2.56 18.86
C PHE A 31 12.45 2.03 19.56
N ALA A 32 12.51 1.80 20.87
CA ALA A 32 11.42 1.24 21.66
C ALA A 32 10.42 2.29 22.17
N GLU A 33 10.83 3.55 22.37
CA GLU A 33 9.98 4.52 23.08
C GLU A 33 9.27 5.54 22.20
N ASN A 34 9.73 5.81 20.98
CA ASN A 34 9.06 6.77 20.09
C ASN A 34 9.03 6.28 18.64
N THR A 35 7.84 5.85 18.23
CA THR A 35 7.45 5.60 16.84
C THR A 35 8.01 4.29 16.30
N LEU A 36 7.17 3.52 15.58
CA LEU A 36 7.62 2.53 14.61
C LEU A 36 8.84 3.08 13.86
N PRO A 37 9.88 2.29 13.50
CA PRO A 37 11.03 2.81 12.77
C PRO A 37 10.50 3.67 11.63
N ALA A 38 10.72 5.00 11.72
CA ALA A 38 10.04 5.95 10.87
C ALA A 38 10.33 5.55 9.43
N ILE A 39 9.30 5.23 8.64
CA ILE A 39 9.50 4.88 7.23
C ILE A 39 9.95 6.17 6.55
N LEU A 40 11.22 6.22 6.16
CA LEU A 40 11.83 7.42 5.60
C LEU A 40 11.61 7.47 4.09
N ASP A 41 11.30 8.67 3.58
CA ASP A 41 11.37 8.92 2.15
C ASP A 41 12.83 9.10 1.70
N THR A 42 13.45 8.00 1.27
CA THR A 42 14.82 8.01 0.74
C THR A 42 14.98 8.80 -0.56
N LEU A 43 13.88 9.19 -1.22
CA LEU A 43 13.93 10.03 -2.43
C LEU A 43 13.81 11.53 -2.13
N ALA A 44 13.54 11.92 -0.89
CA ALA A 44 13.61 13.32 -0.48
C ALA A 44 15.05 13.85 -0.53
N ASN A 45 16.03 13.00 -0.20
CA ASN A 45 17.48 13.25 -0.34
C ASN A 45 18.15 12.01 -0.94
N PRO A 46 18.07 11.81 -2.27
CA PRO A 46 18.44 10.55 -2.90
C PRO A 46 19.96 10.34 -2.92
N ASN A 47 20.38 9.13 -2.58
CA ASN A 47 21.70 8.60 -2.93
C ASN A 47 21.60 7.71 -4.19
N ALA A 48 22.72 7.18 -4.68
CA ALA A 48 22.75 6.33 -5.86
C ALA A 48 21.82 5.09 -5.73
N VAL A 49 21.84 4.42 -4.57
CA VAL A 49 20.99 3.24 -4.31
C VAL A 49 19.51 3.58 -4.39
N ALA A 50 19.09 4.70 -3.79
CA ALA A 50 17.70 5.14 -3.81
C ALA A 50 17.25 5.50 -5.24
N ALA A 51 18.12 6.15 -6.02
CA ALA A 51 17.85 6.49 -7.41
C ALA A 51 17.71 5.25 -8.29
N ASP A 52 18.62 4.28 -8.17
CA ASP A 52 18.61 3.04 -8.96
C ASP A 52 17.41 2.16 -8.60
N ALA A 53 17.14 1.97 -7.30
CA ALA A 53 15.94 1.25 -6.86
C ALA A 53 14.65 1.93 -7.35
N SER A 54 14.63 3.27 -7.47
CA SER A 54 13.49 3.98 -8.05
C SER A 54 13.31 3.65 -9.54
N ARG A 55 14.39 3.65 -10.32
CA ARG A 55 14.37 3.27 -11.75
C ARG A 55 13.90 1.83 -11.94
N ASP A 56 14.46 0.89 -11.17
CA ASP A 56 14.10 -0.52 -11.24
C ASP A 56 12.60 -0.74 -10.99
N ARG A 57 12.01 -0.02 -10.03
CA ARG A 57 10.56 -0.09 -9.75
C ARG A 57 9.71 0.42 -10.91
N LEU A 58 10.16 1.47 -11.60
CA LEU A 58 9.46 1.99 -12.78
C LEU A 58 9.60 1.03 -13.97
N ASP A 59 10.77 0.43 -14.17
CA ASP A 59 10.98 -0.58 -15.21
C ASP A 59 10.16 -1.85 -14.94
N LEU A 60 10.03 -2.28 -13.69
CA LEU A 60 9.13 -3.37 -13.31
C LEU A 60 7.67 -3.06 -13.65
N ALA A 61 7.18 -1.86 -13.30
CA ALA A 61 5.82 -1.44 -13.62
C ALA A 61 5.59 -1.34 -15.14
N LYS A 62 6.58 -0.86 -15.88
CA LYS A 62 6.56 -0.82 -17.36
C LYS A 62 6.49 -2.21 -17.97
N ASN A 63 7.34 -3.13 -17.52
CA ASN A 63 7.39 -4.50 -18.01
C ASN A 63 6.11 -5.27 -17.66
N ALA A 64 5.45 -4.92 -16.55
CA ALA A 64 4.14 -5.45 -16.18
C ALA A 64 2.96 -4.83 -16.97
N GLY A 65 3.21 -3.83 -17.82
CA GLY A 65 2.17 -3.15 -18.61
C GLY A 65 1.28 -2.23 -17.78
N SER A 66 1.78 -1.70 -16.65
CA SER A 66 1.00 -0.91 -15.70
C SER A 66 1.68 0.38 -15.26
N LEU A 67 2.69 0.89 -15.98
CA LEU A 67 3.50 2.05 -15.57
C LEU A 67 2.64 3.30 -15.29
N GLU A 68 1.83 3.72 -16.26
CA GLU A 68 1.03 4.94 -16.17
C GLU A 68 0.01 4.83 -15.02
N MET A 69 -0.61 3.66 -14.87
CA MET A 69 -1.58 3.40 -13.81
C MET A 69 -0.92 3.32 -12.43
N ALA A 70 0.30 2.76 -12.36
CA ALA A 70 1.10 2.69 -11.15
C ALA A 70 1.49 4.10 -10.66
N LEU A 71 1.93 4.96 -11.58
CA LEU A 71 2.25 6.37 -11.29
C LEU A 71 1.00 7.13 -10.83
N ASP A 72 -0.09 7.05 -11.58
CA ASP A 72 -1.36 7.70 -11.24
C ASP A 72 -1.93 7.21 -9.89
N THR A 73 -1.79 5.93 -9.59
CA THR A 73 -2.20 5.36 -8.30
C THR A 73 -1.34 5.93 -7.16
N ALA A 74 -0.02 5.98 -7.32
CA ALA A 74 0.89 6.53 -6.32
C ALA A 74 0.60 8.01 -6.03
N ASP A 75 0.33 8.80 -7.07
CA ASP A 75 -0.05 10.21 -6.95
C ASP A 75 -1.42 10.38 -6.30
N SER A 76 -2.39 9.56 -6.70
CA SER A 76 -3.77 9.59 -6.18
C SER A 76 -3.82 9.27 -4.68
N ILE A 77 -3.04 8.30 -4.22
CA ILE A 77 -2.96 8.00 -2.79
C ILE A 77 -2.04 8.99 -2.05
N LYS A 78 -1.25 9.80 -2.76
CA LYS A 78 -0.18 10.64 -2.22
C LYS A 78 0.83 9.81 -1.45
N ALA A 79 1.48 8.87 -2.13
CA ALA A 79 2.44 7.97 -1.53
C ALA A 79 3.59 8.75 -0.85
N ALA A 80 3.74 8.58 0.46
CA ALA A 80 4.63 9.40 1.29
C ALA A 80 6.09 8.93 1.26
N ASP A 81 6.33 7.66 0.93
CA ASP A 81 7.65 7.04 0.98
C ASP A 81 7.81 5.94 -0.08
N GLY A 82 8.99 5.31 -0.11
CA GLY A 82 9.31 4.27 -1.09
C GLY A 82 8.44 3.02 -0.98
N LEU A 83 7.99 2.64 0.22
CA LEU A 83 7.14 1.47 0.43
C LEU A 83 5.71 1.75 -0.01
N GLU A 84 5.16 2.93 0.29
CA GLU A 84 3.84 3.33 -0.22
C GLU A 84 3.83 3.39 -1.75
N ARG A 85 4.91 3.88 -2.39
CA ARG A 85 5.04 3.86 -3.87
C ARG A 85 5.10 2.44 -4.41
N MET A 86 5.88 1.55 -3.79
CA MET A 86 5.92 0.14 -4.19
C MET A 86 4.55 -0.54 -4.06
N LEU A 87 3.85 -0.30 -2.96
CA LEU A 87 2.50 -0.84 -2.74
C LEU A 87 1.51 -0.29 -3.77
N ALA A 88 1.57 1.01 -4.08
CA ALA A 88 0.75 1.61 -5.13
C ALA A 88 0.99 0.95 -6.50
N HIS A 89 2.25 0.73 -6.88
CA HIS A 89 2.59 0.06 -8.13
C HIS A 89 2.08 -1.38 -8.17
N GLN A 90 2.20 -2.12 -7.06
CA GLN A 90 1.66 -3.47 -6.94
C GLN A 90 0.14 -3.51 -7.03
N LEU A 91 -0.55 -2.58 -6.37
CA LEU A 91 -2.01 -2.44 -6.44
C LEU A 91 -2.49 -2.13 -7.85
N ALA A 92 -1.84 -1.20 -8.55
CA ALA A 92 -2.13 -0.90 -9.95
C ALA A 92 -1.92 -2.13 -10.84
N THR A 93 -0.80 -2.85 -10.66
CA THR A 93 -0.51 -4.08 -11.41
C THR A 93 -1.58 -5.16 -11.17
N ALA A 94 -1.96 -5.37 -9.90
CA ALA A 94 -3.00 -6.32 -9.54
C ALA A 94 -4.36 -5.93 -10.14
N HIS A 95 -4.68 -4.63 -10.17
CA HIS A 95 -5.89 -4.12 -10.80
C HIS A 95 -5.90 -4.39 -12.31
N VAL A 96 -4.82 -4.02 -13.03
CA VAL A 96 -4.69 -4.29 -14.48
C VAL A 96 -4.88 -5.77 -14.76
N ALA A 97 -4.12 -6.63 -14.07
CA ALA A 97 -4.20 -8.08 -14.26
C ALA A 97 -5.59 -8.64 -13.94
N ALA A 98 -6.26 -8.12 -12.90
CA ALA A 98 -7.64 -8.52 -12.60
C ALA A 98 -8.59 -8.13 -13.72
N MET A 99 -8.53 -6.88 -14.21
CA MET A 99 -9.40 -6.41 -15.28
C MET A 99 -9.15 -7.16 -16.60
N THR A 100 -7.89 -7.48 -16.91
CA THR A 100 -7.55 -8.36 -18.04
C THR A 100 -8.12 -9.75 -17.86
N ALA A 101 -8.00 -10.36 -16.68
CA ALA A 101 -8.60 -11.68 -16.41
C ALA A 101 -10.13 -11.65 -16.55
N ALA A 102 -10.80 -10.59 -16.09
CA ALA A 102 -12.25 -10.43 -16.27
C ALA A 102 -12.63 -10.31 -17.76
N ALA A 103 -11.86 -9.56 -18.56
CA ALA A 103 -12.08 -9.45 -19.99
C ALA A 103 -11.89 -10.79 -20.72
N LEU A 104 -10.83 -11.52 -20.41
CA LEU A 104 -10.57 -12.85 -20.97
C LEU A 104 -11.65 -13.86 -20.56
N MET A 105 -12.10 -13.82 -19.30
CA MET A 105 -13.23 -14.64 -18.83
C MET A 105 -14.48 -14.38 -19.67
N GLN A 106 -14.82 -13.11 -19.94
CA GLN A 106 -15.97 -12.77 -20.77
C GLN A 106 -15.84 -13.28 -22.22
N GLN A 107 -14.64 -13.23 -22.79
CA GLN A 107 -14.37 -13.82 -24.10
C GLN A 107 -14.58 -15.33 -24.11
N GLN A 108 -14.06 -16.04 -23.11
CA GLN A 108 -14.23 -17.49 -22.98
C GLN A 108 -15.69 -17.89 -22.74
N MET A 109 -16.46 -17.11 -21.96
CA MET A 109 -17.89 -17.33 -21.79
C MET A 109 -18.67 -17.16 -23.10
N THR A 110 -18.29 -16.15 -23.90
CA THR A 110 -18.89 -15.92 -25.22
C THR A 110 -18.59 -17.07 -26.17
N GLU A 111 -17.35 -17.57 -26.18
CA GLU A 111 -16.97 -18.75 -26.97
C GLU A 111 -17.74 -20.00 -26.53
N ALA A 112 -17.82 -20.25 -25.22
CA ALA A 112 -18.58 -21.36 -24.66
C ALA A 112 -20.07 -21.34 -25.06
N SER A 113 -20.66 -20.14 -25.24
CA SER A 113 -22.05 -19.98 -25.69
C SER A 113 -22.29 -20.33 -27.16
N ARG A 114 -21.24 -20.24 -28.00
CA ARG A 114 -21.29 -20.48 -29.45
C ARG A 114 -20.79 -21.86 -29.85
N SER A 115 -20.09 -22.53 -28.94
CA SER A 115 -19.47 -23.83 -29.14
C SER A 115 -20.29 -24.98 -28.52
N LEU A 116 -19.99 -26.22 -28.95
CA LEU A 116 -20.60 -27.46 -28.45
C LEU A 116 -19.53 -28.51 -28.12
N GLY A 117 -19.90 -29.53 -27.35
CA GLY A 117 -19.04 -30.66 -27.01
C GLY A 117 -17.72 -30.24 -26.34
N ALA A 118 -16.62 -30.84 -26.77
CA ALA A 118 -15.29 -30.63 -26.18
C ALA A 118 -14.81 -29.18 -26.24
N ALA A 119 -15.14 -28.43 -27.31
CA ALA A 119 -14.75 -27.03 -27.46
C ALA A 119 -15.42 -26.13 -26.40
N ARG A 120 -16.72 -26.35 -26.14
CA ARG A 120 -17.44 -25.65 -25.07
C ARG A 120 -16.84 -25.95 -23.70
N GLN A 121 -16.52 -27.22 -23.43
CA GLN A 121 -15.92 -27.62 -22.17
C GLN A 121 -14.56 -26.94 -21.94
N ALA A 122 -13.70 -26.89 -22.98
CA ALA A 122 -12.42 -26.19 -22.89
C ALA A 122 -12.58 -24.71 -22.56
N ALA A 123 -13.49 -24.01 -23.26
CA ALA A 123 -13.79 -22.60 -22.99
C ALA A 123 -14.32 -22.37 -21.56
N CYS A 124 -15.20 -23.24 -21.07
CA CYS A 124 -15.67 -23.19 -19.67
C CYS A 124 -14.52 -23.33 -18.66
N VAL A 125 -13.56 -24.22 -18.92
CA VAL A 125 -12.38 -24.42 -18.05
C VAL A 125 -11.49 -23.18 -18.04
N GLU A 126 -11.21 -22.59 -19.20
CA GLU A 126 -10.41 -21.36 -19.25
C GLU A 126 -11.14 -20.18 -18.59
N ALA A 127 -12.46 -20.07 -18.74
CA ALA A 127 -13.26 -19.07 -18.03
C ALA A 127 -13.15 -19.24 -16.50
N GLU A 128 -13.16 -20.47 -15.98
CA GLU A 128 -12.97 -20.76 -14.55
C GLU A 128 -11.59 -20.30 -14.07
N ARG A 129 -10.53 -20.58 -14.84
CA ARG A 129 -9.16 -20.17 -14.49
C ARG A 129 -9.03 -18.66 -14.41
N MET A 130 -9.62 -17.95 -15.37
CA MET A 130 -9.63 -16.49 -15.39
C MET A 130 -10.44 -15.92 -14.22
N SER A 131 -11.62 -16.49 -13.94
CA SER A 131 -12.44 -16.13 -12.76
C SER A 131 -11.65 -16.25 -11.46
N ARG A 132 -10.90 -17.35 -11.30
CA ARG A 132 -10.06 -17.58 -10.12
C ARG A 132 -8.90 -16.60 -10.01
N ALA A 133 -8.26 -16.25 -11.12
CA ALA A 133 -7.24 -15.21 -11.14
C ALA A 133 -7.82 -13.86 -10.71
N PHE A 134 -8.98 -13.48 -11.27
CA PHE A 134 -9.70 -12.26 -10.92
C PHE A 134 -10.01 -12.18 -9.42
N VAL A 135 -10.60 -13.22 -8.84
CA VAL A 135 -10.95 -13.24 -7.40
C VAL A 135 -9.71 -13.08 -6.51
N ARG A 136 -8.60 -13.76 -6.83
CA ARG A 136 -7.36 -13.65 -6.03
C ARG A 136 -6.73 -12.25 -6.12
N LEU A 137 -6.69 -11.68 -7.32
CA LEU A 137 -6.07 -10.38 -7.54
C LEU A 137 -6.90 -9.25 -6.93
N THR A 138 -8.23 -9.31 -7.06
CA THR A 138 -9.13 -8.34 -6.40
C THR A 138 -9.10 -8.46 -4.89
N GLY A 139 -9.03 -9.67 -4.33
CA GLY A 139 -8.82 -9.88 -2.90
C GLY A 139 -7.48 -9.30 -2.41
N SER A 140 -6.40 -9.51 -3.18
CA SER A 140 -5.08 -8.94 -2.87
C SER A 140 -5.09 -7.41 -2.94
N TYR A 141 -5.79 -6.83 -3.92
CA TYR A 141 -5.98 -5.39 -4.04
C TYR A 141 -6.67 -4.81 -2.80
N GLN A 142 -7.79 -5.42 -2.37
CA GLN A 142 -8.50 -4.98 -1.17
C GLN A 142 -7.65 -5.11 0.10
N ALA A 143 -6.91 -6.21 0.25
CA ALA A 143 -6.00 -6.41 1.37
C ALA A 143 -4.86 -5.39 1.39
N GLY A 144 -4.33 -5.02 0.23
CA GLY A 144 -3.31 -3.97 0.10
C GLY A 144 -3.86 -2.59 0.46
N MET A 145 -5.10 -2.26 0.05
CA MET A 145 -5.77 -1.01 0.47
C MET A 145 -5.97 -0.93 1.98
N GLN A 146 -6.36 -2.03 2.63
CA GLN A 146 -6.46 -2.08 4.10
C GLN A 146 -5.08 -1.96 4.77
N THR A 147 -4.05 -2.54 4.17
CA THR A 147 -2.68 -2.44 4.66
C THR A 147 -2.19 -1.00 4.61
N LEU A 148 -2.42 -0.29 3.50
CA LEU A 148 -2.14 1.13 3.38
C LEU A 148 -2.86 1.95 4.46
N GLN A 149 -4.15 1.66 4.70
CA GLN A 149 -4.91 2.34 5.76
C GLN A 149 -4.28 2.10 7.15
N ARG A 150 -3.87 0.87 7.46
CA ARG A 150 -3.23 0.52 8.74
C ARG A 150 -1.85 1.16 8.90
N MET A 151 -1.05 1.18 7.83
CA MET A 151 0.25 1.85 7.83
C MET A 151 0.08 3.33 8.16
N ARG A 152 -0.90 4.01 7.54
CA ARG A 152 -1.18 5.43 7.77
C ARG A 152 -1.81 5.74 9.12
N SER A 153 -2.62 4.85 9.67
CA SER A 153 -3.20 5.03 11.00
C SER A 153 -2.25 4.61 12.14
N GLY A 154 -1.06 4.08 11.82
CA GLY A 154 -0.12 3.51 12.78
C GLY A 154 -0.70 2.31 13.54
N GLY A 155 -1.67 1.59 12.94
CA GLY A 155 -2.43 0.53 13.61
C GLY A 155 -3.30 1.02 14.78
N ARG A 156 -3.47 2.33 14.97
CA ARG A 156 -4.16 2.91 16.12
C ARG A 156 -5.68 2.80 15.95
N GLN A 157 -6.30 1.89 16.68
CA GLN A 157 -7.75 1.86 16.85
C GLN A 157 -8.12 2.69 18.08
N VAL A 158 -8.70 3.87 17.88
CA VAL A 158 -9.22 4.69 18.99
C VAL A 158 -10.61 4.17 19.37
N VAL A 159 -10.69 3.45 20.48
CA VAL A 159 -11.98 3.05 21.07
C VAL A 159 -12.45 4.18 22.00
N VAL A 160 -13.52 4.87 21.63
CA VAL A 160 -14.16 5.87 22.51
C VAL A 160 -15.20 5.15 23.36
N VAL A 161 -14.90 4.94 24.64
CA VAL A 161 -15.88 4.42 25.60
C VAL A 161 -16.82 5.56 26.00
N GLN A 162 -18.07 5.50 25.54
CA GLN A 162 -19.14 6.38 26.01
C GLN A 162 -19.93 5.65 27.11
N HIS A 163 -19.80 6.11 28.35
CA HIS A 163 -20.65 5.65 29.45
C HIS A 163 -22.01 6.33 29.32
N ASN A 164 -22.99 5.63 28.73
CA ASN A 164 -24.36 6.12 28.66
C ASN A 164 -25.12 5.64 29.90
N HIS A 165 -25.48 6.56 30.78
CA HIS A 165 -26.37 6.26 31.90
C HIS A 165 -27.81 6.21 31.39
N ILE A 166 -28.44 5.05 31.48
CA ILE A 166 -29.82 4.83 31.09
C ILE A 166 -30.65 4.79 32.37
N GLY A 167 -31.53 5.77 32.56
CA GLY A 167 -32.48 5.80 33.67
C GLY A 167 -33.56 4.72 33.53
N GLU A 168 -34.23 4.39 34.64
CA GLU A 168 -35.25 3.35 34.71
C GLU A 168 -36.36 3.61 33.67
N GLY A 169 -36.50 2.71 32.69
CA GLY A 169 -37.49 2.80 31.60
C GLY A 169 -37.00 3.36 30.26
N ALA A 170 -35.73 3.75 30.12
CA ALA A 170 -35.18 4.19 28.82
C ALA A 170 -34.51 3.03 28.05
N GLN A 171 -34.64 3.02 26.72
CA GLN A 171 -33.95 2.06 25.83
C GLN A 171 -32.94 2.80 24.97
N ALA A 172 -31.65 2.50 25.14
CA ALA A 172 -30.62 3.04 24.24
C ALA A 172 -30.64 2.27 22.91
N VAL A 173 -30.98 2.96 21.82
CA VAL A 173 -30.81 2.46 20.46
C VAL A 173 -29.53 3.07 19.90
N VAL A 174 -28.49 2.26 19.74
CA VAL A 174 -27.22 2.68 19.13
C VAL A 174 -27.33 2.56 17.62
N ALA A 175 -27.67 3.66 16.94
CA ALA A 175 -27.44 3.78 15.51
C ALA A 175 -25.96 4.12 15.29
N GLY A 176 -25.17 3.18 14.76
CA GLY A 176 -23.74 3.41 14.52
C GLY A 176 -23.51 4.58 13.57
N SER A 177 -23.00 5.70 14.08
CA SER A 177 -22.54 6.81 13.26
C SER A 177 -21.02 6.70 13.06
N LEU A 178 -20.62 6.24 11.87
CA LEU A 178 -19.23 6.38 11.43
C LEU A 178 -18.99 7.87 11.14
N ALA A 179 -18.23 8.54 12.00
CA ALA A 179 -17.87 9.95 11.82
C ALA A 179 -16.90 10.10 10.64
N GLY A 180 -17.43 10.32 9.43
CA GLY A 180 -16.69 10.86 8.31
C GLY A 180 -16.32 12.32 8.58
N GLY A 181 -15.02 12.65 8.51
CA GLY A 181 -14.48 13.95 8.87
C GLY A 181 -15.18 15.11 8.17
N SER A 182 -15.78 16.01 8.96
CA SER A 182 -16.39 17.24 8.46
C SER A 182 -15.30 18.33 8.31
N ARG A 183 -15.04 18.72 7.06
CA ARG A 183 -14.28 19.94 6.74
C ARG A 183 -15.08 21.15 7.23
N SER A 184 -14.52 21.90 8.17
CA SER A 184 -15.01 23.21 8.59
C SER A 184 -15.00 24.18 7.40
N ARG A 185 -16.19 24.60 6.97
CA ARG A 185 -16.35 25.65 5.96
C ARG A 185 -16.57 26.97 6.70
N LYS A 186 -15.51 27.77 6.82
CA LYS A 186 -15.54 29.12 7.40
C LYS A 186 -16.43 30.02 6.54
N ARG A 187 -17.64 30.35 7.03
CA ARG A 187 -18.43 31.48 6.52
C ARG A 187 -17.86 32.75 7.14
N VAL A 188 -17.29 33.62 6.32
CA VAL A 188 -17.04 35.03 6.65
C VAL A 188 -18.32 35.78 6.31
N GLY A 189 -18.90 36.45 7.31
CA GLY A 189 -20.00 37.39 7.13
C GLY A 189 -19.53 38.78 7.55
N GLY A 190 -19.71 39.73 6.64
CA GLY A 190 -19.56 41.17 6.77
C GLY A 190 -20.22 41.79 5.55
#